data_AF-A0A3P5X4I9-F1
#
_entry.id   AF-A0A3P5X4I9-F1
#
_cell.length_a   1.000
_cell.length_b   1.000
_cell.length_c   1.000
_cell.angle_alpha   90.00
_cell.angle_beta   90.00
_cell.angle_gamma   90.00
#
_symmetry.space_group_name_H-M   'P 1'
#
loop_
_entity.id
_entity.type
_entity.pdbx_description
1 polymer ?
#
loop_
_entity_poly.entity_id
_entity_poly.type
_entity_poly.pdbx_seq_one_letter_code
_entity_poly.pdbx_strand_id
1 'polypeptide(L)'
;MTQFKDGSAVSRESLPGHVQTYLAHVEEGISIRELARNAGCHASTVLRRVRRCEHHRDDPLFDTALNRFGRKEKTKGHKTMTIHSDTDWPDTAKIEAEASRILRRLAEPGACLAVAEGMENAVVVREASDGQTIRTGTVHTTIAEVMSLKGWISSAETGRVLRYRITTEGRSALKALLAAGENARTRAETEDDTPSRANRYGTPESPLLMLARRRDRDGERFLSPELVRAGERLREDYELAAMSGVPDGGWEALALKPTDGDPNAPGTEGAKARLAAALASLGPGLADVVLRVCCQLEGLETTERRMGWAARSGKIVLRIGLQQLSRHFAAHGPAGGGLIG
;
A
#
# COMPACT_ATOMS: atom_id res chain seq x y z
N MET A 1 -8.95 -23.60 23.59
CA MET A 1 -8.95 -24.37 22.32
C MET A 1 -9.47 -23.45 21.25
N THR A 2 -8.62 -22.50 20.85
CA THR A 2 -9.01 -21.33 20.05
C THR A 2 -8.87 -21.69 18.59
N GLN A 3 -9.99 -21.77 17.88
CA GLN A 3 -10.02 -22.04 16.45
C GLN A 3 -9.51 -20.81 15.69
N PHE A 4 -8.27 -20.87 15.23
CA PHE A 4 -7.81 -20.14 14.05
C PHE A 4 -8.47 -20.78 12.82
N LYS A 5 -9.28 -20.02 12.09
CA LYS A 5 -9.53 -20.16 10.65
C LYS A 5 -10.62 -19.17 10.24
N ASP A 6 -10.22 -18.09 9.58
CA ASP A 6 -11.04 -17.47 8.53
C ASP A 6 -10.10 -16.92 7.45
N GLY A 7 -9.41 -17.87 6.80
CA GLY A 7 -8.85 -17.65 5.47
C GLY A 7 -9.97 -17.82 4.45
N SER A 8 -10.67 -16.74 4.13
CA SER A 8 -11.79 -16.81 3.18
C SER A 8 -11.24 -17.15 1.79
N ALA A 9 -11.76 -18.21 1.18
CA ALA A 9 -11.43 -18.56 -0.20
C ALA A 9 -11.96 -17.46 -1.14
N VAL A 10 -11.27 -17.24 -2.27
CA VAL A 10 -11.64 -16.21 -3.26
C VAL A 10 -13.13 -16.30 -3.61
N SER A 11 -13.88 -15.24 -3.29
CA SER A 11 -15.31 -15.13 -3.56
C SER A 11 -15.56 -14.44 -4.90
N ARG A 12 -16.75 -14.66 -5.48
CA ARG A 12 -17.18 -14.00 -6.73
C ARG A 12 -17.17 -12.48 -6.64
N GLU A 13 -17.52 -11.94 -5.48
CA GLU A 13 -17.55 -10.51 -5.19
C GLU A 13 -16.15 -9.87 -5.32
N SER A 14 -15.09 -10.64 -5.11
CA SER A 14 -13.70 -10.19 -5.21
C SER A 14 -13.16 -10.18 -6.66
N LEU A 15 -13.93 -10.69 -7.63
CA LEU A 15 -13.58 -10.73 -9.05
C LEU A 15 -13.99 -9.44 -9.75
N PRO A 16 -13.37 -9.08 -10.89
CA PRO A 16 -13.79 -7.92 -11.66
C PRO A 16 -15.25 -8.01 -12.13
N GLY A 17 -15.94 -6.87 -12.17
CA GLY A 17 -17.38 -6.85 -12.49
C GLY A 17 -17.75 -7.43 -13.86
N HIS A 18 -16.83 -7.46 -14.83
CA HIS A 18 -17.08 -8.11 -16.12
C HIS A 18 -17.08 -9.64 -16.02
N VAL A 19 -16.21 -10.23 -15.18
CA VAL A 19 -16.18 -11.66 -14.88
C VAL A 19 -17.44 -12.06 -14.09
N GLN A 20 -17.84 -11.27 -13.09
CA GLN A 20 -19.07 -11.50 -12.35
C GLN A 20 -20.31 -11.51 -13.25
N THR A 21 -20.41 -10.50 -14.14
CA THR A 21 -21.51 -10.38 -15.10
C THR A 21 -21.56 -11.58 -16.04
N TYR A 22 -20.39 -12.07 -16.48
CA TYR A 22 -20.28 -13.24 -17.35
C TYR A 22 -20.75 -14.51 -16.65
N LEU A 23 -20.27 -14.77 -15.42
CA LEU A 23 -20.67 -15.95 -14.64
C LEU A 23 -22.19 -15.96 -14.37
N ALA A 24 -22.76 -14.81 -13.99
CA ALA A 24 -24.20 -14.70 -13.77
C ALA A 24 -25.02 -14.94 -15.06
N HIS A 25 -24.50 -14.53 -16.22
CA HIS A 25 -25.18 -14.75 -17.49
C HIS A 25 -25.07 -16.21 -17.98
N VAL A 26 -23.85 -16.76 -17.99
CA VAL A 26 -23.54 -18.03 -18.65
C VAL A 26 -23.74 -19.23 -17.73
N GLU A 27 -23.42 -19.12 -16.44
CA GLU A 27 -23.56 -20.23 -15.51
C GLU A 27 -24.94 -20.26 -14.83
N GLU A 28 -25.49 -19.10 -14.49
CA GLU A 28 -26.79 -18.99 -13.78
C GLU A 28 -27.98 -18.78 -14.73
N GLY A 29 -27.73 -18.51 -16.01
CA GLY A 29 -28.76 -18.31 -17.02
C GLY A 29 -29.54 -17.00 -16.88
N ILE A 30 -29.05 -16.04 -16.07
CA ILE A 30 -29.72 -14.74 -15.90
C ILE A 30 -29.65 -13.96 -17.22
N SER A 31 -30.77 -13.41 -17.67
CA SER A 31 -30.81 -12.67 -18.92
C SER A 31 -30.03 -11.35 -18.85
N ILE A 32 -29.43 -10.91 -19.96
CA ILE A 32 -28.72 -9.63 -20.06
C ILE A 32 -29.60 -8.45 -19.60
N ARG A 33 -30.89 -8.48 -19.92
CA ARG A 33 -31.85 -7.42 -19.54
C ARG A 33 -32.11 -7.39 -18.04
N GLU A 34 -32.15 -8.55 -17.40
CA GLU A 34 -32.33 -8.68 -15.96
C GLU A 34 -31.08 -8.23 -15.18
N LEU A 35 -29.88 -8.64 -15.64
CA LEU A 35 -28.62 -8.13 -15.11
C LEU A 35 -28.53 -6.60 -15.22
N ALA A 36 -28.99 -6.04 -16.34
CA ALA A 36 -29.00 -4.60 -16.56
C ALA A 36 -29.92 -3.88 -15.56
N ARG A 37 -31.10 -4.44 -15.32
CA ARG A 37 -32.07 -3.92 -14.34
C ARG A 37 -31.52 -3.96 -12.92
N ASN A 38 -30.93 -5.09 -12.51
CA ASN A 38 -30.37 -5.27 -11.16
C ASN A 38 -29.19 -4.34 -10.91
N ALA A 39 -28.35 -4.11 -11.92
CA ALA A 39 -27.19 -3.22 -11.82
C ALA A 39 -27.52 -1.73 -12.09
N GLY A 40 -28.79 -1.38 -12.37
CA GLY A 40 -29.20 -0.01 -12.70
C GLY A 40 -28.52 0.56 -13.95
N CYS A 41 -28.19 -0.27 -14.93
CA CYS A 41 -27.47 0.14 -16.14
C CYS A 41 -28.18 -0.30 -17.43
N HIS A 42 -27.71 0.19 -18.58
CA HIS A 42 -28.28 -0.18 -19.87
C HIS A 42 -27.82 -1.57 -20.34
N ALA A 43 -28.67 -2.32 -21.04
CA ALA A 43 -28.36 -3.68 -21.52
C ALA A 43 -27.12 -3.73 -22.43
N SER A 44 -26.83 -2.66 -23.17
CA SER A 44 -25.59 -2.55 -23.97
C SER A 44 -24.32 -2.56 -23.11
N THR A 45 -24.36 -2.02 -21.89
CA THR A 45 -23.22 -2.03 -20.95
C THR A 45 -22.95 -3.45 -20.46
N VAL A 46 -24.01 -4.21 -20.14
CA VAL A 46 -23.92 -5.62 -19.77
C VAL A 46 -23.36 -6.44 -20.93
N LEU A 47 -23.88 -6.26 -22.14
CA LEU A 47 -23.37 -6.94 -23.34
C LEU A 47 -21.89 -6.64 -23.60
N ARG A 48 -21.46 -5.39 -23.42
CA ARG A 48 -20.04 -5.01 -23.54
C ARG A 48 -19.17 -5.71 -22.49
N ARG A 49 -19.65 -5.86 -21.26
CA ARG A 49 -18.94 -6.59 -20.19
C ARG A 49 -18.82 -8.09 -20.50
N VAL A 50 -19.89 -8.71 -20.98
CA VAL A 50 -19.91 -10.12 -21.40
C VAL A 50 -18.92 -10.34 -22.54
N ARG A 51 -18.99 -9.53 -23.62
CA ARG A 51 -18.05 -9.63 -24.75
C ARG A 51 -16.60 -9.38 -24.37
N ARG A 52 -16.34 -8.47 -23.43
CA ARG A 52 -14.99 -8.25 -22.88
C ARG A 52 -14.48 -9.53 -22.20
N CYS A 53 -15.32 -10.21 -21.42
CA CYS A 53 -14.97 -11.47 -20.78
C CYS A 53 -14.73 -12.58 -21.81
N GLU A 54 -15.59 -12.70 -22.83
CA GLU A 54 -15.43 -13.67 -23.94
C GLU A 54 -14.11 -13.49 -24.68
N HIS A 55 -13.72 -12.24 -24.96
CA HIS A 55 -12.44 -11.95 -25.62
C HIS A 55 -11.23 -12.36 -24.77
N HIS A 56 -11.33 -12.31 -23.43
CA HIS A 56 -10.28 -12.79 -22.55
C HIS A 56 -10.21 -14.32 -22.45
N ARG A 57 -11.20 -15.08 -22.93
CA ARG A 57 -11.17 -16.55 -22.91
C ARG A 57 -10.17 -17.17 -23.89
N ASP A 58 -9.66 -16.39 -24.83
CA ASP A 58 -8.55 -16.83 -25.70
C ASP A 58 -7.23 -16.99 -24.90
N ASP A 59 -7.16 -16.47 -23.67
CA ASP A 59 -6.06 -16.66 -22.74
C ASP A 59 -6.24 -17.95 -21.93
N PRO A 60 -5.35 -18.96 -22.05
CA PRO A 60 -5.50 -20.24 -21.38
C PRO A 60 -5.50 -20.17 -19.85
N LEU A 61 -4.77 -19.24 -19.23
CA LEU A 61 -4.84 -19.04 -17.78
C LEU A 61 -6.20 -18.49 -17.39
N PHE A 62 -6.72 -17.52 -18.14
CA PHE A 62 -8.03 -16.94 -17.88
C PHE A 62 -9.14 -17.97 -18.04
N ASP A 63 -9.13 -18.76 -19.12
CA ASP A 63 -10.16 -19.77 -19.38
C ASP A 63 -10.12 -20.92 -18.36
N THR A 64 -8.93 -21.42 -18.02
CA THR A 64 -8.77 -22.45 -16.98
C THR A 64 -9.32 -21.99 -15.65
N ALA A 65 -8.99 -20.76 -15.26
CA ALA A 65 -9.43 -20.16 -14.03
C ALA A 65 -10.95 -19.93 -14.02
N LEU A 66 -11.51 -19.43 -15.13
CA LEU A 66 -12.95 -19.18 -15.29
C LEU A 66 -13.75 -20.49 -15.20
N ASN A 67 -13.30 -21.54 -15.89
CA ASN A 67 -13.92 -22.88 -15.83
C ASN A 67 -13.85 -23.47 -14.42
N ARG A 68 -12.74 -23.28 -13.71
CA ARG A 68 -12.58 -23.71 -12.30
C ARG A 68 -13.53 -22.95 -11.36
N PHE A 69 -13.75 -21.65 -11.58
CA PHE A 69 -14.75 -20.87 -10.84
C PHE A 69 -16.20 -21.30 -11.15
N GLY A 70 -16.51 -21.57 -12.42
CA GLY A 70 -17.83 -22.05 -12.85
C GLY A 70 -18.21 -23.42 -12.24
N ARG A 71 -17.27 -24.38 -12.21
CA ARG A 71 -17.50 -25.72 -11.64
C ARG A 71 -17.79 -25.70 -10.13
N LYS A 72 -17.08 -24.88 -9.33
CA LYS A 72 -17.25 -24.80 -7.87
C LYS A 72 -18.67 -24.40 -7.44
N GLU A 73 -19.34 -23.59 -8.26
CA GLU A 73 -20.70 -23.12 -8.02
C GLU A 73 -21.76 -24.17 -8.33
N LYS A 74 -21.61 -24.92 -9.42
CA LYS A 74 -22.50 -26.04 -9.76
C LYS A 74 -22.51 -27.14 -8.69
N THR A 75 -21.36 -27.45 -8.08
CA THR A 75 -21.26 -28.47 -7.02
C THR A 75 -21.92 -28.05 -5.71
N LYS A 76 -22.06 -26.75 -5.42
CA LYS A 76 -22.83 -26.27 -4.25
C LYS A 76 -24.34 -26.52 -4.40
N GLY A 77 -24.85 -26.73 -5.62
CA GLY A 77 -26.26 -26.95 -5.91
C GLY A 77 -26.72 -28.41 -5.94
N HIS A 78 -25.82 -29.39 -6.14
CA HIS A 78 -26.18 -30.81 -6.27
C HIS A 78 -25.30 -31.72 -5.41
N LYS A 79 -25.91 -32.33 -4.38
CA LYS A 79 -25.35 -33.47 -3.65
C LYS A 79 -25.26 -34.66 -4.61
N THR A 80 -24.12 -34.88 -5.23
CA THR A 80 -23.81 -36.18 -5.83
C THR A 80 -22.34 -36.51 -5.63
N MET A 81 -22.11 -37.65 -4.99
CA MET A 81 -20.82 -38.22 -4.65
C MET A 81 -20.10 -38.70 -5.91
N THR A 82 -18.99 -38.08 -6.33
CA THR A 82 -17.78 -38.81 -6.78
C THR A 82 -16.56 -37.91 -7.01
N ILE A 83 -15.42 -38.43 -6.54
CA ILE A 83 -14.02 -38.21 -6.91
C ILE A 83 -13.39 -36.85 -6.54
N HIS A 84 -12.53 -36.91 -5.53
CA HIS A 84 -11.57 -35.88 -5.16
C HIS A 84 -10.77 -35.42 -6.39
N SER A 85 -10.89 -34.14 -6.74
CA SER A 85 -9.81 -33.42 -7.39
C SER A 85 -9.60 -32.13 -6.62
N ASP A 86 -8.34 -31.83 -6.32
CA ASP A 86 -7.85 -30.73 -5.48
C ASP A 86 -8.46 -29.37 -5.89
N THR A 87 -9.62 -29.03 -5.32
CA THR A 87 -10.39 -27.83 -5.67
C THR A 87 -10.43 -26.84 -4.50
N ASP A 88 -9.33 -26.73 -3.76
CA ASP A 88 -9.13 -25.66 -2.81
C ASP A 88 -8.38 -24.52 -3.51
N TRP A 89 -9.14 -23.51 -3.91
CA TRP A 89 -8.56 -22.20 -4.20
C TRP A 89 -7.72 -21.78 -2.99
N PRO A 90 -6.47 -21.34 -3.19
CA PRO A 90 -5.64 -20.92 -2.07
C PRO A 90 -6.35 -19.81 -1.28
N ASP A 91 -6.07 -19.76 0.01
CA ASP A 91 -6.55 -18.68 0.88
C ASP A 91 -6.26 -17.30 0.26
N THR A 92 -7.21 -16.37 0.34
CA THR A 92 -7.07 -15.02 -0.18
C THR A 92 -5.79 -14.36 0.34
N ALA A 93 -5.45 -14.54 1.62
CA ALA A 93 -4.22 -14.00 2.20
C ALA A 93 -2.95 -14.58 1.53
N LYS A 94 -2.95 -15.89 1.23
CA LYS A 94 -1.85 -16.57 0.53
C LYS A 94 -1.72 -16.09 -0.91
N ILE A 95 -2.86 -15.87 -1.58
CA ILE A 95 -2.88 -15.33 -2.95
C ILE A 95 -2.32 -13.92 -2.96
N GLU A 96 -2.74 -13.05 -2.03
CA GLU A 96 -2.28 -11.67 -1.95
C GLU A 96 -0.77 -11.60 -1.66
N ALA A 97 -0.27 -12.42 -0.73
CA ALA A 97 1.16 -12.50 -0.43
C ALA A 97 1.99 -12.94 -1.65
N GLU A 98 1.61 -14.05 -2.29
CA GLU A 98 2.31 -14.57 -3.46
C GLU A 98 2.18 -13.66 -4.69
N ALA A 99 0.99 -13.12 -4.94
CA ALA A 99 0.77 -12.18 -6.03
C ALA A 99 1.59 -10.91 -5.83
N SER A 100 1.70 -10.37 -4.60
CA SER A 100 2.56 -9.22 -4.34
C SER A 100 4.02 -9.52 -4.65
N ARG A 101 4.51 -10.71 -4.27
CA ARG A 101 5.89 -11.17 -4.52
C ARG A 101 6.21 -11.30 -6.01
N ILE A 102 5.25 -11.80 -6.79
CA ILE A 102 5.40 -12.00 -8.24
C ILE A 102 5.22 -10.71 -9.01
N LEU A 103 4.21 -9.89 -8.67
CA LEU A 103 3.97 -8.61 -9.32
C LEU A 103 5.14 -7.64 -9.12
N ARG A 104 5.81 -7.64 -7.96
CA ARG A 104 7.05 -6.86 -7.74
C ARG A 104 8.13 -7.23 -8.76
N ARG A 105 8.34 -8.52 -9.01
CA ARG A 105 9.33 -9.01 -9.99
C ARG A 105 8.92 -8.69 -11.42
N LEU A 106 7.63 -8.82 -11.74
CA LEU A 106 7.11 -8.48 -13.07
C LEU A 106 7.09 -6.98 -13.35
N ALA A 107 7.20 -6.14 -12.32
CA ALA A 107 7.35 -4.69 -12.48
C ALA A 107 8.77 -4.29 -12.92
N GLU A 108 9.76 -5.20 -12.82
CA GLU A 108 11.10 -4.94 -13.33
C GLU A 108 11.12 -4.91 -14.87
N PRO A 109 11.95 -4.05 -15.49
CA PRO A 109 12.14 -4.05 -16.93
C PRO A 109 12.61 -5.43 -17.44
N GLY A 110 12.02 -5.89 -18.54
CA GLY A 110 12.39 -7.18 -19.16
C GLY A 110 11.90 -8.43 -18.42
N ALA A 111 11.07 -8.28 -17.37
CA ALA A 111 10.49 -9.42 -16.66
C ALA A 111 9.18 -9.91 -17.29
N CYS A 112 9.01 -11.22 -17.38
CA CYS A 112 7.76 -11.89 -17.76
C CYS A 112 7.55 -13.18 -16.97
N LEU A 113 6.29 -13.56 -16.78
CA LEU A 113 5.91 -14.84 -16.21
C LEU A 113 5.69 -15.85 -17.34
N ALA A 114 6.53 -16.87 -17.40
CA ALA A 114 6.42 -17.95 -18.37
C ALA A 114 5.56 -19.08 -17.81
N VAL A 115 4.53 -19.47 -18.57
CA VAL A 115 3.66 -20.60 -18.26
C VAL A 115 3.65 -21.55 -19.45
N ALA A 116 3.98 -22.81 -19.21
CA ALA A 116 3.84 -23.86 -20.20
C ALA A 116 2.65 -24.75 -19.86
N GLU A 117 2.01 -25.30 -20.88
CA GLU A 117 0.91 -26.24 -20.72
C GLU A 117 1.36 -27.48 -19.95
N GLY A 118 0.59 -27.88 -18.93
CA GLY A 118 0.91 -29.04 -18.08
C GLY A 118 1.93 -28.78 -16.96
N MET A 119 2.46 -27.56 -16.81
CA MET A 119 3.30 -27.21 -15.66
C MET A 119 2.47 -26.75 -14.46
N GLU A 120 2.75 -27.34 -13.30
CA GLU A 120 2.14 -26.95 -12.02
C GLU A 120 2.62 -25.59 -11.51
N ASN A 121 3.76 -25.12 -12.01
CA ASN A 121 4.39 -23.87 -11.59
C ASN A 121 4.73 -22.99 -12.79
N ALA A 122 4.35 -21.71 -12.67
CA ALA A 122 4.76 -20.63 -13.54
C ALA A 122 6.09 -20.03 -13.06
N VAL A 123 6.98 -19.65 -13.98
CA VAL A 123 8.33 -19.16 -13.65
C VAL A 123 8.49 -17.71 -14.11
N VAL A 124 8.93 -16.85 -13.20
CA VAL A 124 9.30 -15.47 -13.54
C VAL A 124 10.71 -15.48 -14.11
N VAL A 125 10.82 -14.97 -15.33
CA VAL A 125 12.06 -14.85 -16.08
C VAL A 125 12.30 -13.37 -16.35
N ARG A 126 13.55 -12.94 -16.20
CA ARG A 126 14.00 -11.59 -16.57
C ARG A 126 15.11 -11.70 -17.60
N GLU A 127 14.97 -10.99 -18.71
CA GLU A 127 16.06 -10.83 -19.66
C GLU A 127 17.05 -9.79 -19.11
N ALA A 128 18.29 -10.21 -18.85
CA ALA A 128 19.37 -9.31 -18.49
C ALA A 128 19.91 -8.57 -19.73
N SER A 129 20.66 -7.50 -19.50
CA SER A 129 21.21 -6.64 -20.57
C SER A 129 22.20 -7.36 -21.50
N ASP A 130 22.68 -8.54 -21.11
CA ASP A 130 23.54 -9.44 -21.88
C ASP A 130 22.75 -10.49 -22.71
N GLY A 131 21.41 -10.42 -22.70
CA GLY A 131 20.52 -11.38 -23.36
C GLY A 131 20.32 -12.69 -22.60
N GLN A 132 20.91 -12.85 -21.41
CA GLN A 132 20.69 -14.04 -20.58
C GLN A 132 19.35 -13.95 -19.85
N THR A 133 18.58 -15.04 -19.91
CA THR A 133 17.34 -15.17 -19.15
C THR A 133 17.64 -15.67 -17.73
N ILE A 134 17.40 -14.84 -16.73
CA ILE A 134 17.58 -15.18 -15.32
C ILE A 134 16.22 -15.52 -14.72
N ARG A 135 16.12 -16.68 -14.05
CA ARG A 135 14.92 -17.06 -13.29
C ARG A 135 14.92 -16.31 -11.96
N THR A 136 13.94 -15.41 -11.77
CA THR A 136 13.86 -14.56 -10.57
C THR A 136 12.85 -15.06 -9.54
N GLY A 137 11.95 -15.97 -9.93
CA GLY A 137 10.99 -16.58 -9.01
C GLY A 137 10.10 -17.62 -9.67
N THR A 138 9.30 -18.31 -8.85
CA THR A 138 8.36 -19.35 -9.28
C THR A 138 7.07 -19.22 -8.47
N VAL A 139 5.92 -19.46 -9.07
CA VAL A 139 4.60 -19.40 -8.43
C VAL A 139 3.71 -20.52 -8.94
N HIS A 140 2.82 -21.05 -8.11
CA HIS A 140 1.87 -22.08 -8.52
C HIS A 140 0.91 -21.57 -9.59
N THR A 141 0.56 -22.42 -10.56
CA THR A 141 -0.29 -22.06 -11.70
C THR A 141 -1.67 -21.55 -11.25
N THR A 142 -2.25 -22.11 -10.18
CA THR A 142 -3.51 -21.61 -9.60
C THR A 142 -3.45 -20.13 -9.17
N ILE A 143 -2.30 -19.63 -8.73
CA ILE A 143 -2.17 -18.22 -8.35
C ILE A 143 -2.05 -17.36 -9.62
N ALA A 144 -1.30 -17.83 -10.62
CA ALA A 144 -1.21 -17.17 -11.93
C ALA A 144 -2.58 -17.08 -12.63
N GLU A 145 -3.40 -18.14 -12.52
CA GLU A 145 -4.81 -18.17 -12.92
C GLU A 145 -5.64 -17.05 -12.26
N VAL A 146 -5.57 -16.89 -10.92
CA VAL A 146 -6.26 -15.78 -10.23
C VAL A 146 -5.75 -14.42 -10.71
N MET A 147 -4.43 -14.29 -10.88
CA MET A 147 -3.82 -13.04 -11.36
C MET A 147 -4.32 -12.68 -12.76
N SER A 148 -4.51 -13.67 -13.64
CA SER A 148 -5.11 -13.48 -14.97
C SER A 148 -6.59 -13.09 -14.88
N LEU A 149 -7.40 -13.79 -14.07
CA LEU A 149 -8.82 -13.44 -13.86
C LEU A 149 -9.04 -12.04 -13.31
N LYS A 150 -8.16 -11.58 -12.40
CA LYS A 150 -8.21 -10.23 -11.84
C LYS A 150 -7.66 -9.17 -12.82
N GLY A 151 -7.19 -9.56 -13.99
CA GLY A 151 -6.62 -8.68 -15.01
C GLY A 151 -5.24 -8.15 -14.66
N TRP A 152 -4.54 -8.73 -13.68
CA TRP A 152 -3.24 -8.22 -13.22
C TRP A 152 -2.09 -8.58 -14.17
N ILE A 153 -2.24 -9.67 -14.91
CA ILE A 153 -1.31 -10.12 -15.93
C ILE A 153 -2.07 -10.42 -17.22
N SER A 154 -1.39 -10.27 -18.35
CA SER A 154 -1.94 -10.63 -19.67
C SER A 154 -0.83 -11.17 -20.58
N SER A 155 -1.17 -12.12 -21.44
CA SER A 155 -0.30 -12.53 -22.55
C SER A 155 -0.64 -11.73 -23.82
N ALA A 156 0.40 -11.36 -24.59
CA ALA A 156 0.24 -10.83 -25.95
C ALA A 156 0.63 -11.86 -27.03
N GLU A 157 1.22 -12.98 -26.61
CA GLU A 157 1.80 -14.00 -27.48
C GLU A 157 1.00 -15.30 -27.36
N THR A 158 0.87 -16.01 -28.48
CA THR A 158 0.28 -17.35 -28.54
C THR A 158 1.37 -18.37 -28.86
N GLY A 159 1.40 -19.48 -28.12
CA GLY A 159 2.45 -20.50 -28.28
C GLY A 159 2.44 -21.55 -27.17
N ARG A 160 3.35 -22.52 -27.28
CA ARG A 160 3.48 -23.64 -26.33
C ARG A 160 3.96 -23.20 -24.94
N VAL A 161 4.65 -22.06 -24.87
CA VAL A 161 4.99 -21.35 -23.64
C VAL A 161 4.47 -19.93 -23.77
N LEU A 162 3.55 -19.56 -22.89
CA LEU A 162 2.93 -18.24 -22.86
C LEU A 162 3.72 -17.32 -21.94
N ARG A 163 3.93 -16.07 -22.38
CA ARG A 163 4.66 -15.04 -21.64
C ARG A 163 3.69 -13.96 -21.18
N TYR A 164 3.46 -13.91 -19.88
CA TYR A 164 2.59 -12.94 -19.24
C TYR A 164 3.38 -11.74 -18.75
N ARG A 165 2.86 -10.54 -19.03
CA ARG A 165 3.40 -9.27 -18.53
C ARG A 165 2.41 -8.62 -17.57
N ILE A 166 2.93 -7.78 -16.66
CA ILE A 166 2.09 -7.01 -15.74
C ILE A 166 1.29 -5.94 -16.50
N THR A 167 -0.01 -5.86 -16.22
CA THR A 167 -0.90 -4.84 -16.81
C THR A 167 -0.88 -3.54 -15.99
N THR A 168 -1.57 -2.50 -16.45
CA THR A 168 -1.81 -1.28 -15.67
C THR A 168 -2.67 -1.54 -14.43
N GLU A 169 -3.65 -2.43 -14.56
CA GLU A 169 -4.49 -2.92 -13.45
C GLU A 169 -3.63 -3.69 -12.43
N GLY A 170 -2.72 -4.55 -12.91
CA GLY A 170 -1.77 -5.28 -12.07
C GLY A 170 -0.78 -4.39 -11.34
N ARG A 171 -0.28 -3.32 -11.98
CA ARG A 171 0.57 -2.31 -11.31
C ARG A 171 -0.20 -1.56 -10.23
N SER A 172 -1.47 -1.23 -10.47
CA SER A 172 -2.33 -0.58 -9.49
C SER A 172 -2.63 -1.51 -8.31
N ALA A 173 -2.92 -2.78 -8.60
CA ALA A 173 -3.12 -3.82 -7.60
C ALA A 173 -1.86 -4.07 -6.77
N LEU A 174 -0.68 -4.11 -7.38
CA LEU A 174 0.59 -4.21 -6.65
C LEU A 174 0.73 -3.07 -5.64
N LYS A 175 0.50 -1.82 -6.06
CA LYS A 175 0.53 -0.67 -5.14
C LYS A 175 -0.45 -0.82 -3.98
N ALA A 176 -1.67 -1.32 -4.25
CA ALA A 176 -2.67 -1.57 -3.22
C ALA A 176 -2.26 -2.69 -2.25
N LEU A 177 -1.71 -3.80 -2.77
CA LEU A 177 -1.22 -4.92 -1.97
C LEU A 177 0.01 -4.55 -1.12
N LEU A 178 0.89 -3.70 -1.64
CA LEU A 178 2.01 -3.14 -0.89
C LEU A 178 1.51 -2.31 0.30
N ALA A 179 0.58 -1.40 0.03
CA ALA A 179 -0.03 -0.58 1.08
C ALA A 179 -0.78 -1.44 2.12
N ALA A 180 -1.47 -2.49 1.68
CA ALA A 180 -2.16 -3.41 2.59
C ALA A 180 -1.19 -4.25 3.44
N GLY A 181 -0.09 -4.74 2.86
CA GLY A 181 0.93 -5.51 3.57
C GLY A 181 1.75 -4.67 4.56
N GLU A 182 2.01 -3.40 4.26
CA GLU A 182 2.58 -2.43 5.20
C GLU A 182 1.63 -2.20 6.38
N ASN A 183 0.34 -1.96 6.10
CA ASN A 183 -0.68 -1.80 7.14
C ASN A 183 -0.85 -3.04 8.01
N ALA A 184 -0.76 -4.26 7.44
CA ALA A 184 -0.89 -5.50 8.20
C ALA A 184 0.32 -5.73 9.14
N ARG A 185 1.53 -5.34 8.73
CA ARG A 185 2.73 -5.40 9.58
C ARG A 185 2.66 -4.39 10.72
N THR A 186 2.26 -3.16 10.44
CA THR A 186 2.03 -2.13 11.47
C THR A 186 0.89 -2.53 12.43
N ARG A 187 -0.11 -3.28 11.94
CA ARG A 187 -1.23 -3.79 12.75
C ARG A 187 -0.84 -4.97 13.63
N ALA A 188 -0.01 -5.89 13.14
CA ALA A 188 0.56 -6.97 13.95
C ALA A 188 1.50 -6.43 15.05
N GLU A 189 2.14 -5.28 14.82
CA GLU A 189 2.92 -4.56 15.83
C GLU A 189 2.05 -3.77 16.83
N THR A 190 0.74 -3.62 16.57
CA THR A 190 -0.21 -2.90 17.44
C THR A 190 -1.33 -3.78 18.00
N GLU A 191 -1.29 -5.10 17.80
CA GLU A 191 -2.29 -6.06 18.27
C GLU A 191 -2.11 -6.53 19.73
N ASP A 192 -1.34 -5.79 20.54
CA ASP A 192 -1.33 -5.92 22.01
C ASP A 192 -2.29 -4.94 22.73
N ASP A 193 -3.17 -4.24 21.99
CA ASP A 193 -4.32 -3.58 22.64
C ASP A 193 -5.53 -3.42 21.70
N THR A 194 -6.73 -3.66 22.24
CA THR A 194 -7.99 -3.81 21.48
C THR A 194 -8.73 -2.46 21.31
N PRO A 195 -9.88 -2.35 20.59
CA PRO A 195 -9.93 -1.78 19.24
C PRO A 195 -10.82 -0.51 19.07
N SER A 196 -10.82 0.03 17.83
CA SER A 196 -11.96 0.66 17.11
C SER A 196 -11.94 2.19 16.90
N ARG A 197 -11.72 2.63 15.65
CA ARG A 197 -12.77 2.99 14.66
C ARG A 197 -12.11 3.67 13.44
N ALA A 198 -12.39 3.07 12.28
CA ALA A 198 -12.17 3.54 10.91
C ALA A 198 -11.86 5.03 10.72
N ASN A 199 -10.66 5.33 10.20
CA ASN A 199 -10.45 6.48 9.34
C ASN A 199 -9.84 6.04 8.00
N ARG A 200 -10.40 6.61 6.94
CA ARG A 200 -10.29 6.23 5.53
C ARG A 200 -8.99 6.71 4.89
N TYR A 201 -8.39 5.83 4.10
CA TYR A 201 -7.54 6.03 2.92
C TYR A 201 -6.29 6.94 3.00
N GLY A 202 -5.16 6.32 2.65
CA GLY A 202 -3.95 6.98 2.15
C GLY A 202 -2.70 6.43 2.84
N THR A 203 -1.62 6.24 2.10
CA THR A 203 -0.24 6.24 2.62
C THR A 203 -0.12 7.22 3.79
N PRO A 204 0.64 6.97 4.87
CA PRO A 204 1.01 8.05 5.77
C PRO A 204 1.94 8.97 4.97
N GLU A 205 1.35 9.79 4.10
CA GLU A 205 1.94 11.07 3.80
C GLU A 205 2.18 11.69 5.17
N SER A 206 3.44 12.00 5.45
CA SER A 206 3.84 12.85 6.56
C SER A 206 2.76 13.94 6.71
N PRO A 207 2.15 14.16 7.89
CA PRO A 207 1.11 15.18 8.05
C PRO A 207 1.52 16.53 7.44
N LEU A 208 2.83 16.82 7.41
CA LEU A 208 3.47 17.90 6.65
C LEU A 208 3.22 17.86 5.14
N LEU A 209 3.41 16.73 4.46
CA LEU A 209 3.17 16.56 3.03
C LEU A 209 1.68 16.71 2.68
N MET A 210 0.78 16.21 3.53
CA MET A 210 -0.66 16.44 3.37
C MET A 210 -1.00 17.94 3.48
N LEU A 211 -0.38 18.64 4.44
CA LEU A 211 -0.57 20.08 4.62
C LEU A 211 0.10 20.92 3.53
N ALA A 212 1.24 20.47 2.99
CA ALA A 212 1.98 21.14 1.92
C ALA A 212 1.22 21.18 0.59
N ARG A 213 0.32 20.21 0.37
CA ARG A 213 -0.57 20.17 -0.80
C ARG A 213 -1.79 21.07 -0.67
N ARG A 214 -2.14 21.49 0.55
CA ARG A 214 -3.31 22.35 0.79
C ARG A 214 -2.97 23.80 0.40
N ARG A 215 -3.82 24.35 -0.46
CA ARG A 215 -3.83 25.78 -0.79
C ARG A 215 -4.82 26.52 0.10
N ASP A 216 -4.47 27.74 0.45
CA ASP A 216 -5.37 28.65 1.17
C ASP A 216 -6.43 29.25 0.22
N ARG A 217 -7.36 30.03 0.77
CA ARG A 217 -8.41 30.74 0.01
C ARG A 217 -7.85 31.61 -1.11
N ASP A 218 -6.63 32.13 -0.92
CA ASP A 218 -5.94 33.00 -1.87
C ASP A 218 -5.07 32.22 -2.88
N GLY A 219 -5.15 30.88 -2.89
CA GLY A 219 -4.44 30.02 -3.85
C GLY A 219 -2.99 29.69 -3.47
N GLU A 220 -2.45 30.37 -2.47
CA GLU A 220 -1.09 30.14 -1.96
C GLU A 220 -0.96 28.85 -1.15
N ARG A 221 0.22 28.22 -1.21
CA ARG A 221 0.48 27.02 -0.41
C ARG A 221 0.51 27.38 1.06
N PHE A 222 -0.17 26.59 1.90
CA PHE A 222 -0.21 26.87 3.33
C PHE A 222 1.16 26.77 4.01
N LEU A 223 1.98 25.81 3.56
CA LEU A 223 3.38 25.66 3.96
C LEU A 223 4.28 25.89 2.73
N SER A 224 5.28 26.75 2.87
CA SER A 224 6.30 26.91 1.83
C SER A 224 7.22 25.67 1.80
N PRO A 225 7.92 25.41 0.67
CA PRO A 225 8.86 24.30 0.57
C PRO A 225 9.95 24.33 1.66
N GLU A 226 10.36 25.51 2.10
CA GLU A 226 11.34 25.70 3.19
C GLU A 226 10.82 25.20 4.54
N LEU A 227 9.55 25.47 4.86
CA LEU A 227 8.92 24.98 6.09
C LEU A 227 8.78 23.46 6.09
N VAL A 228 8.46 22.87 4.93
CA VAL A 228 8.41 21.42 4.77
C VAL A 228 9.80 20.82 4.95
N ARG A 229 10.83 21.38 4.31
CA ARG A 229 12.21 20.92 4.45
C ARG A 229 12.71 21.01 5.89
N ALA A 230 12.35 22.07 6.62
CA ALA A 230 12.69 22.21 8.03
C ALA A 230 12.04 21.09 8.87
N GLY A 231 10.75 20.80 8.65
CA GLY A 231 10.04 19.74 9.35
C GLY A 231 10.59 18.32 9.06
N GLU A 232 10.90 18.02 7.80
CA GLU A 232 11.48 16.73 7.41
C GLU A 232 12.92 16.58 7.93
N ARG A 233 13.74 17.64 7.92
CA ARG A 233 15.08 17.61 8.52
C ARG A 233 15.04 17.30 10.03
N LEU A 234 14.10 17.91 10.76
CA LEU A 234 13.91 17.61 12.17
C LEU A 234 13.51 16.14 12.39
N ARG A 235 12.67 15.61 11.49
CA ARG A 235 12.25 14.20 11.52
C ARG A 235 13.43 13.26 11.26
N GLU A 236 14.32 13.57 10.32
CA GLU A 236 15.54 12.80 10.07
C GLU A 236 16.42 12.75 11.34
N ASP A 237 16.65 13.88 11.99
CA ASP A 237 17.40 13.94 13.26
C ASP A 237 16.71 13.16 14.39
N TYR A 238 15.37 13.19 14.45
CA TYR A 238 14.58 12.39 15.39
C TYR A 238 14.70 10.88 15.15
N GLU A 239 14.56 10.43 13.90
CA GLU A 239 14.67 9.01 13.54
C GLU A 239 16.08 8.47 13.84
N LEU A 240 17.12 9.25 13.52
CA LEU A 240 18.51 8.92 13.86
C LEU A 240 18.75 8.91 15.37
N ALA A 241 18.24 9.88 16.11
CA ALA A 241 18.35 9.91 17.57
C ALA A 241 17.66 8.70 18.21
N ALA A 242 16.48 8.32 17.73
CA ALA A 242 15.68 7.22 18.25
C ALA A 242 16.37 5.85 18.12
N MET A 243 17.28 5.66 17.16
CA MET A 243 18.08 4.43 17.03
C MET A 243 18.93 4.13 18.27
N SER A 244 19.24 5.13 19.08
CA SER A 244 20.00 4.99 20.33
C SER A 244 19.13 4.97 21.59
N GLY A 245 17.82 4.81 21.43
CA GLY A 245 16.84 4.74 22.52
C GLY A 245 16.15 6.08 22.83
N VAL A 246 15.02 5.99 23.53
CA VAL A 246 14.26 7.15 24.00
C VAL A 246 14.95 7.76 25.23
N PRO A 247 15.15 9.09 25.31
CA PRO A 247 15.74 9.74 26.48
C PRO A 247 14.91 9.52 27.75
N ASP A 248 15.60 9.50 28.91
CA ASP A 248 14.94 9.50 30.22
C ASP A 248 14.06 10.74 30.37
N GLY A 249 12.76 10.55 30.64
CA GLY A 249 11.77 11.63 30.68
C GLY A 249 11.10 11.96 29.34
N GLY A 250 11.44 11.24 28.26
CA GLY A 250 10.82 11.37 26.95
C GLY A 250 11.44 12.45 26.07
N TRP A 251 10.95 12.55 24.84
CA TRP A 251 11.45 13.49 23.83
C TRP A 251 11.08 14.94 24.16
N GLU A 252 9.93 15.15 24.80
CA GLU A 252 9.44 16.45 25.25
C GLU A 252 10.36 17.07 26.32
N ALA A 253 11.04 16.24 27.14
CA ALA A 253 11.98 16.72 28.14
C ALA A 253 13.20 17.43 27.52
N LEU A 254 13.54 17.12 26.27
CA LEU A 254 14.63 17.79 25.54
C LEU A 254 14.34 19.27 25.27
N ALA A 255 13.07 19.68 25.22
CA ALA A 255 12.68 21.09 25.08
C ALA A 255 12.92 21.88 26.38
N LEU A 256 12.90 21.20 27.54
CA LEU A 256 13.08 21.79 28.86
C LEU A 256 14.54 21.80 29.30
N LYS A 257 15.33 20.82 28.86
CA LYS A 257 16.75 20.69 29.20
C LYS A 257 17.56 20.31 27.95
N PRO A 258 18.32 21.26 27.38
CA PRO A 258 19.28 20.96 26.32
C PRO A 258 20.30 19.93 26.80
N THR A 259 20.74 19.04 25.90
CA THR A 259 21.82 18.09 26.18
C THR A 259 23.18 18.76 25.93
N ASP A 260 24.20 18.42 26.72
CA ASP A 260 25.58 18.94 26.55
C ASP A 260 26.33 18.32 25.35
N GLY A 261 25.61 17.68 24.41
CA GLY A 261 26.19 16.99 23.27
C GLY A 261 26.62 17.95 22.16
N ASP A 262 27.68 17.61 21.42
CA ASP A 262 28.11 18.37 20.24
C ASP A 262 27.15 18.13 19.05
N PRO A 263 26.43 19.17 18.56
CA PRO A 263 25.54 19.03 17.40
C PRO A 263 26.24 18.63 16.09
N ASN A 264 27.57 18.79 16.02
CA ASN A 264 28.40 18.40 14.89
C ASN A 264 28.94 16.97 15.00
N ALA A 265 28.74 16.30 16.14
CA ALA A 265 29.16 14.92 16.28
C ALA A 265 28.48 14.03 15.23
N PRO A 266 29.17 13.02 14.67
CA PRO A 266 28.56 12.06 13.78
C PRO A 266 27.64 11.09 14.55
N GLY A 267 26.67 10.51 13.84
CA GLY A 267 25.82 9.45 14.37
C GLY A 267 24.70 9.95 15.31
N THR A 268 24.24 9.04 16.17
CA THR A 268 23.01 9.21 16.98
C THR A 268 23.14 10.30 18.04
N GLU A 269 24.33 10.50 18.61
CA GLU A 269 24.58 11.51 19.65
C GLU A 269 24.54 12.95 19.10
N GLY A 270 25.11 13.18 17.90
CA GLY A 270 24.96 14.48 17.25
C GLY A 270 23.54 14.74 16.76
N ALA A 271 22.82 13.70 16.31
CA ALA A 271 21.40 13.81 15.97
C ALA A 271 20.55 14.20 17.19
N LYS A 272 20.79 13.57 18.35
CA LYS A 272 20.16 13.96 19.63
C LYS A 272 20.45 15.41 19.99
N ALA A 273 21.71 15.85 19.88
CA ALA A 273 22.10 17.22 20.20
C ALA A 273 21.43 18.25 19.26
N ARG A 274 21.34 17.97 17.95
CA ARG A 274 20.61 18.81 16.98
C ARG A 274 19.11 18.85 17.27
N LEU A 275 18.51 17.69 17.56
CA LEU A 275 17.09 17.60 17.94
C LEU A 275 16.80 18.41 19.21
N ALA A 276 17.62 18.25 20.25
CA ALA A 276 17.47 18.99 21.50
C ALA A 276 17.61 20.50 21.30
N ALA A 277 18.61 20.94 20.52
CA ALA A 277 18.81 22.35 20.20
C ALA A 277 17.60 22.94 19.42
N ALA A 278 17.05 22.18 18.47
CA ALA A 278 15.88 22.60 17.71
C ALA A 278 14.64 22.72 18.60
N LEU A 279 14.35 21.71 19.44
CA LEU A 279 13.21 21.73 20.36
C LEU A 279 13.33 22.83 21.41
N ALA A 280 14.51 23.04 21.97
CA ALA A 280 14.78 24.14 22.90
C ALA A 280 14.54 25.52 22.25
N SER A 281 14.89 25.67 20.96
CA SER A 281 14.67 26.92 20.23
C SER A 281 13.19 27.23 19.98
N LEU A 282 12.33 26.22 19.96
CA LEU A 282 10.87 26.35 19.81
C LEU A 282 10.20 26.69 21.15
N GLY A 283 10.75 26.17 22.25
CA GLY A 283 10.18 26.31 23.59
C GLY A 283 8.95 25.43 23.82
N PRO A 284 8.48 25.34 25.08
CA PRO A 284 7.36 24.47 25.46
C PRO A 284 6.08 24.86 24.72
N GLY A 285 5.24 23.87 24.39
CA GLY A 285 4.04 24.04 23.57
C GLY A 285 4.30 23.98 22.06
N LEU A 286 5.21 24.81 21.54
CA LEU A 286 5.58 24.76 20.11
C LEU A 286 6.45 23.56 19.78
N ALA A 287 7.42 23.24 20.66
CA ALA A 287 8.21 22.01 20.55
C ALA A 287 7.30 20.78 20.54
N ASP A 288 6.30 20.75 21.42
CA ASP A 288 5.43 19.60 21.60
C ASP A 288 4.54 19.34 20.37
N VAL A 289 3.95 20.37 19.75
CA VAL A 289 3.16 20.21 18.52
C VAL A 289 4.03 19.84 17.32
N VAL A 290 5.22 20.44 17.19
CA VAL A 290 6.13 20.14 16.09
C VAL A 290 6.65 18.70 16.20
N LEU A 291 7.04 18.26 17.40
CA LEU A 291 7.45 16.89 17.67
C LEU A 291 6.34 15.89 17.34
N ARG A 292 5.11 16.13 17.84
CA ARG A 292 3.96 15.26 17.61
C ARG A 292 3.60 15.13 16.14
N VAL A 293 3.50 16.26 15.43
CA VAL A 293 3.02 16.27 14.05
C VAL A 293 4.11 15.89 13.05
N CYS A 294 5.34 16.38 13.25
CA CYS A 294 6.43 16.15 12.30
C CYS A 294 7.19 14.85 12.56
N CYS A 295 7.35 14.46 13.83
CA CYS A 295 8.16 13.29 14.20
C CYS A 295 7.31 12.07 14.53
N GLN A 296 6.24 12.25 15.33
CA GLN A 296 5.36 11.14 15.76
C GLN A 296 4.19 10.90 14.78
N LEU A 297 4.08 11.70 13.72
CA LEU A 297 3.04 11.63 12.70
C LEU A 297 1.60 11.69 13.25
N GLU A 298 1.42 12.35 14.40
CA GLU A 298 0.11 12.54 15.04
C GLU A 298 -0.74 13.51 14.20
N GLY A 299 -2.01 13.18 14.00
CA GLY A 299 -2.96 14.05 13.31
C GLY A 299 -3.19 15.37 14.06
N LEU A 300 -3.41 16.46 13.33
CA LEU A 300 -3.66 17.79 13.92
C LEU A 300 -4.83 17.81 14.90
N GLU A 301 -5.93 17.12 14.58
CA GLU A 301 -7.12 17.08 15.45
C GLU A 301 -6.84 16.36 16.78
N THR A 302 -6.07 15.27 16.74
CA THR A 302 -5.64 14.54 17.93
C THR A 302 -4.70 15.39 18.77
N THR A 303 -3.77 16.09 18.12
CA THR A 303 -2.85 17.02 18.76
C THR A 303 -3.60 18.17 19.43
N GLU A 304 -4.57 18.79 18.76
CA GLU A 304 -5.43 19.85 19.33
C GLU A 304 -6.14 19.39 20.61
N ARG A 305 -6.76 18.20 20.58
CA ARG A 305 -7.47 17.64 21.73
C ARG A 305 -6.54 17.38 22.91
N ARG A 306 -5.34 16.84 22.64
CA ARG A 306 -4.33 16.55 23.66
C ARG A 306 -3.77 17.82 24.31
N MET A 307 -3.57 18.87 23.51
CA MET A 307 -3.07 20.17 23.98
C MET A 307 -4.15 21.03 24.64
N GLY A 308 -5.41 20.60 24.64
CA GLY A 308 -6.53 21.41 25.13
C GLY A 308 -6.78 22.67 24.28
N TRP A 309 -6.38 22.66 23.02
CA TRP A 309 -6.57 23.81 22.12
C TRP A 309 -7.97 23.82 21.51
N ALA A 310 -8.44 25.02 21.15
CA ALA A 310 -9.67 25.16 20.40
C ALA A 310 -9.56 24.46 19.03
N ALA A 311 -10.66 23.85 18.58
CA ALA A 311 -10.68 23.14 17.30
C ALA A 311 -10.23 24.04 16.13
N ARG A 312 -9.48 23.47 15.19
CA ARG A 312 -8.92 24.13 13.98
C ARG A 312 -7.78 25.13 14.25
N SER A 313 -7.25 25.20 15.47
CA SER A 313 -6.12 26.08 15.80
C SER A 313 -4.76 25.48 15.44
N GLY A 314 -4.64 24.15 15.42
CA GLY A 314 -3.38 23.43 15.30
C GLY A 314 -2.66 23.71 13.99
N LYS A 315 -3.40 23.95 12.90
CA LYS A 315 -2.84 24.32 11.60
C LYS A 315 -1.96 25.59 11.69
N ILE A 316 -2.45 26.63 12.35
CA ILE A 316 -1.73 27.91 12.49
C ILE A 316 -0.55 27.77 13.45
N VAL A 317 -0.77 27.11 14.58
CA VAL A 317 0.28 26.92 15.59
C VAL A 317 1.44 26.08 15.03
N LEU A 318 1.15 25.03 14.28
CA LEU A 318 2.17 24.24 13.58
C LEU A 318 2.96 25.09 12.57
N ARG A 319 2.30 25.97 11.80
CA ARG A 319 3.00 26.85 10.86
C ARG A 319 3.93 27.82 11.58
N ILE A 320 3.54 28.36 12.74
CA ILE A 320 4.38 29.22 13.57
C ILE A 320 5.61 28.43 14.05
N GLY A 321 5.40 27.21 14.56
CA GLY A 321 6.49 26.32 14.98
C GLY A 321 7.48 26.02 13.84
N LEU A 322 6.98 25.68 12.64
CA LEU A 322 7.84 25.43 11.48
C LEU A 322 8.59 26.69 11.01
N GLN A 323 8.01 27.88 11.12
CA GLN A 323 8.69 29.13 10.79
C GLN A 323 9.86 29.40 11.73
N GLN A 324 9.68 29.15 13.03
CA GLN A 324 10.73 29.30 14.03
C GLN A 324 11.82 28.23 13.86
N LEU A 325 11.42 26.99 13.55
CA LEU A 325 12.33 25.89 13.21
C LEU A 325 13.19 26.21 11.97
N SER A 326 12.57 26.75 10.91
CA SER A 326 13.29 27.17 9.71
C SER A 326 14.33 28.25 10.02
N ARG A 327 13.98 29.24 10.85
CA ARG A 327 14.94 30.27 11.31
C ARG A 327 16.07 29.67 12.13
N HIS A 328 15.77 28.70 13.01
CA HIS A 328 16.80 27.99 13.77
C HIS A 328 17.81 27.31 12.85
N PHE A 329 17.34 26.55 11.85
CA PHE A 329 18.23 25.90 10.89
C PHE A 329 18.98 26.86 9.97
N ALA A 330 18.41 28.02 9.66
CA ALA A 330 19.12 29.07 8.93
C ALA A 330 20.24 29.71 9.78
N ALA A 331 20.05 29.83 11.09
CA ALA A 331 21.03 30.40 12.01
C ALA A 331 22.13 29.41 12.45
N HIS A 332 21.84 28.10 12.48
CA HIS A 332 22.73 27.06 13.00
C HIS A 332 23.18 26.03 11.95
N GLY A 333 22.82 26.21 10.67
CA GLY A 333 23.14 25.27 9.60
C GLY A 333 24.45 25.61 8.85
N PRO A 334 25.29 24.61 8.53
CA PRO A 334 26.33 24.78 7.52
C PRO A 334 25.68 24.84 6.13
N ALA A 335 26.20 25.69 5.24
CA ALA A 335 25.89 25.63 3.81
C ALA A 335 26.43 24.30 3.23
N GLY A 336 25.65 23.22 3.28
CA GLY A 336 26.07 21.92 2.72
C GLY A 336 25.28 20.75 3.28
N GLY A 337 24.62 20.01 2.38
CA GLY A 337 23.74 18.88 2.69
C GLY A 337 22.72 18.75 1.55
N GLY A 338 23.14 18.47 0.31
CA GLY A 338 24.19 17.49 0.04
C GLY A 338 23.59 16.14 0.38
N LEU A 339 22.86 15.60 -0.60
CA LEU A 339 22.42 14.22 -0.64
C LEU A 339 23.56 13.32 -0.17
N ILE A 340 23.37 12.66 0.95
CA ILE A 340 24.07 11.41 1.28
C ILE A 340 22.98 10.36 1.01
N GLY A 341 23.10 9.49 0.01
CA GLY A 341 24.26 8.70 -0.35
C GLY A 341 23.92 7.27 0.05
#